data_AF-A0A3C1ISU6-F1
#
_entry.id   AF-A0A3C1ISU6-F1
#
_cell.length_a   1.000
_cell.length_b   1.000
_cell.length_c   1.000
_cell.angle_alpha   90.00
_cell.angle_beta   90.00
_cell.angle_gamma   90.00
#
_symmetry.space_group_name_H-M   'P 1'
#
loop_
_entity.id
_entity.type
_entity.pdbx_description
1 polymer ?
#
loop_
_entity_poly.entity_id
_entity_poly.type
_entity_poly.pdbx_seq_one_letter_code
_entity_poly.pdbx_strand_id
1 'polypeptide(L)'
;MRIEDASKKLKFHNDLLGRSLSGASIDELIIAPTDMDLRQQFEKLYVSSLDAQMAIKPFIAEDVDVLVVFDKKRIHEQGVLISTSLDKTLKMLSNENYI
;
A
#
# COMPACT_ATOMS: atom_id res chain seq x y z
N MET A 1 5.70 -5.89 -11.02
CA MET A 1 5.13 -5.19 -12.20
C MET A 1 5.86 -3.86 -12.35
N ARG A 2 5.78 -3.20 -13.50
CA ARG A 2 6.40 -1.87 -13.67
C ARG A 2 5.54 -0.76 -13.06
N ILE A 3 6.17 0.38 -12.74
CA ILE A 3 5.51 1.50 -12.05
C ILE A 3 4.30 2.07 -12.80
N GLU A 4 4.32 2.02 -14.14
CA GLU A 4 3.19 2.47 -14.96
C GLU A 4 1.96 1.57 -14.77
N ASP A 5 2.17 0.26 -14.73
CA ASP A 5 1.08 -0.71 -14.53
C ASP A 5 0.59 -0.69 -13.09
N ALA A 6 1.50 -0.55 -12.12
CA ALA A 6 1.14 -0.33 -10.72
C ALA A 6 0.31 0.95 -10.53
N SER A 7 0.65 2.03 -11.26
CA SER A 7 -0.12 3.28 -11.23
C SER A 7 -1.52 3.12 -11.80
N LYS A 8 -1.69 2.34 -12.88
CA LYS A 8 -3.02 2.00 -13.42
C LYS A 8 -3.82 1.17 -12.43
N LYS A 9 -3.21 0.13 -11.84
CA LYS A 9 -3.84 -0.75 -10.83
C LYS A 9 -4.28 0.04 -9.60
N LEU A 10 -3.43 0.92 -9.09
CA LEU A 10 -3.74 1.81 -7.97
C LEU A 10 -4.94 2.71 -8.29
N LYS A 11 -4.92 3.41 -9.44
CA LYS A 11 -6.03 4.28 -9.86
C LYS A 11 -7.34 3.53 -10.02
N PHE A 12 -7.30 2.32 -10.56
CA PHE A 12 -8.48 1.49 -10.78
C PHE A 12 -9.16 1.07 -9.47
N HIS A 13 -8.38 0.89 -8.40
CA HIS A 13 -8.87 0.45 -7.09
C HIS A 13 -9.00 1.58 -6.05
N ASN A 14 -8.97 2.85 -6.47
CA ASN A 14 -9.16 3.99 -5.57
C ASN A 14 -10.50 3.97 -4.83
N ASP A 15 -11.49 3.22 -5.32
CA ASP A 15 -12.79 2.99 -4.67
C ASP A 15 -12.71 2.20 -3.36
N LEU A 16 -11.54 1.61 -3.05
CA LEU A 16 -11.28 0.94 -1.78
C LEU A 16 -10.98 1.91 -0.64
N LEU A 17 -10.56 3.14 -0.93
CA LEU A 17 -10.23 4.13 0.09
C LEU A 17 -11.46 4.46 0.96
N GLY A 18 -11.26 4.47 2.27
CA GLY A 18 -12.31 4.66 3.26
C GLY A 18 -13.14 3.42 3.58
N ARG A 19 -12.99 2.31 2.84
CA ARG A 19 -13.59 1.03 3.23
C ARG A 19 -12.89 0.47 4.45
N SER A 20 -13.63 -0.29 5.25
CA SER A 20 -13.05 -1.03 6.38
C SER A 20 -12.87 -2.49 6.00
N LEU A 21 -11.74 -3.07 6.39
CA LEU A 21 -11.48 -4.51 6.29
C LEU A 21 -11.07 -5.01 7.67
N SER A 22 -11.79 -5.99 8.21
CA SER A 22 -11.52 -6.54 9.55
C SER A 22 -11.41 -5.47 10.67
N GLY A 23 -12.18 -4.39 10.56
CA GLY A 23 -12.21 -3.30 11.56
C GLY A 23 -11.13 -2.22 11.43
N ALA A 24 -10.23 -2.30 10.43
CA ALA A 24 -9.26 -1.25 10.12
C ALA A 24 -9.64 -0.52 8.82
N SER A 25 -9.46 0.80 8.77
CA SER A 25 -9.79 1.59 7.57
C SER A 25 -8.66 1.53 6.55
N ILE A 26 -9.02 1.37 5.28
CA ILE A 26 -8.11 1.50 4.15
C ILE A 26 -7.89 2.99 3.91
N ASP A 27 -6.73 3.50 4.29
CA ASP A 27 -6.45 4.93 4.28
C ASP A 27 -5.63 5.36 3.07
N GLU A 28 -4.83 4.47 2.50
CA GLU A 28 -3.98 4.77 1.35
C GLU A 28 -3.67 3.52 0.52
N LEU A 29 -3.55 3.71 -0.80
CA LEU A 29 -2.92 2.75 -1.69
C LEU A 29 -1.57 3.30 -2.10
N ILE A 30 -0.51 2.49 -1.98
CA ILE A 30 0.86 2.90 -2.28
C ILE A 30 1.52 1.92 -3.25
N ILE A 31 2.50 2.41 -4.00
CA ILE A 31 3.37 1.57 -4.84
C ILE A 31 4.66 1.35 -4.07
N ALA A 32 5.09 0.10 -3.94
CA ALA A 32 6.31 -0.27 -3.22
C ALA A 32 7.10 -1.34 -3.99
N PRO A 33 8.42 -1.44 -3.81
CA PRO A 33 9.23 -2.51 -4.39
C PRO A 33 8.75 -3.90 -3.95
N THR A 34 8.85 -4.90 -4.82
CA THR A 34 8.56 -6.30 -4.48
C THR A 34 9.74 -6.99 -3.80
N ASP A 35 10.96 -6.56 -4.11
CA ASP A 35 12.15 -7.03 -3.41
C ASP A 35 12.11 -6.63 -1.94
N MET A 36 12.40 -7.57 -1.04
CA MET A 36 12.22 -7.35 0.40
C MET A 36 13.19 -6.33 0.99
N ASP A 37 14.44 -6.30 0.51
CA ASP A 37 15.46 -5.38 1.03
C ASP A 37 15.18 -3.95 0.55
N LEU A 38 14.79 -3.80 -0.72
CA LEU A 38 14.37 -2.51 -1.27
C LEU A 38 13.07 -2.03 -0.64
N ARG A 39 12.13 -2.94 -0.37
CA ARG A 39 10.88 -2.62 0.32
C ARG A 39 11.14 -2.09 1.73
N GLN A 40 12.05 -2.68 2.50
CA GLN A 40 12.39 -2.15 3.82
C GLN A 40 13.00 -0.75 3.76
N GLN A 41 13.78 -0.44 2.72
CA GLN A 41 14.32 0.91 2.51
C GLN A 41 13.21 1.90 2.15
N PHE A 42 12.31 1.50 1.25
CA PHE A 42 11.11 2.27 0.91
C PHE A 42 10.24 2.54 2.15
N GLU A 43 9.96 1.52 2.98
CA GLU A 43 9.12 1.64 4.18
C GLU A 43 9.73 2.62 5.19
N LYS A 44 11.05 2.62 5.38
CA LYS A 44 11.73 3.63 6.22
C LYS A 44 11.54 5.05 5.70
N LEU A 45 11.73 5.25 4.39
CA LEU A 45 11.51 6.56 3.76
C LEU A 45 10.06 7.00 3.92
N TYR A 46 9.11 6.12 3.62
CA TYR A 46 7.67 6.39 3.70
C TYR A 46 7.21 6.69 5.13
N VAL A 47 7.63 5.91 6.13
CA VAL A 47 7.29 6.18 7.53
C VAL A 47 7.84 7.52 8.00
N SER A 48 9.04 7.90 7.54
CA SER A 48 9.67 9.18 7.91
C SER A 48 9.05 10.40 7.22
N SER A 49 8.57 10.25 5.98
CA SER A 49 8.04 11.36 5.17
C SER A 49 6.52 11.44 5.15
N LEU A 50 5.83 10.33 5.42
CA LEU A 50 4.41 10.08 5.13
C LEU A 50 3.99 10.35 3.68
N ASP A 51 4.97 10.40 2.78
CA ASP A 51 4.82 10.68 1.35
C ASP A 51 5.34 9.49 0.54
N ALA A 52 4.40 8.65 0.09
CA ALA A 52 4.70 7.47 -0.71
C ALA A 52 5.24 7.82 -2.10
N GLN A 53 4.82 8.96 -2.67
CA GLN A 53 5.28 9.42 -3.98
C GLN A 53 6.73 9.89 -3.92
N MET A 54 7.15 10.48 -2.80
CA MET A 54 8.55 10.79 -2.55
C MET A 54 9.35 9.52 -2.30
N ALA A 55 8.86 8.62 -1.44
CA ALA A 55 9.56 7.40 -1.04
C ALA A 55 9.82 6.42 -2.19
N ILE A 56 8.96 6.38 -3.22
CA ILE A 56 9.13 5.46 -4.36
C ILE A 56 10.14 5.94 -5.41
N LYS A 57 10.51 7.23 -5.42
CA LYS A 57 11.42 7.82 -6.44
C LYS A 57 12.74 7.06 -6.64
N PRO A 58 13.41 6.55 -5.59
CA PRO A 58 14.66 5.81 -5.77
C PRO A 58 14.48 4.44 -6.47
N PHE A 59 13.26 3.92 -6.53
CA PHE A 59 12.98 2.54 -6.95
C PHE A 59 12.14 2.44 -8.24
N ILE A 60 12.07 3.52 -9.03
CA ILE A 60 11.23 3.58 -10.24
C ILE A 60 11.59 2.55 -11.31
N ALA A 61 12.85 2.06 -11.31
CA ALA A 61 13.35 1.06 -12.25
C ALA A 61 13.11 -0.38 -11.78
N GLU A 62 12.64 -0.56 -10.56
CA GLU A 62 12.49 -1.87 -9.93
C GLU A 62 11.13 -2.48 -10.22
N ASP A 63 11.01 -3.79 -9.97
CA ASP A 63 9.71 -4.43 -9.88
C ASP A 63 8.98 -3.96 -8.62
N VAL A 64 7.73 -3.54 -8.81
CA VAL A 64 6.87 -2.98 -7.78
C VAL A 64 5.53 -3.72 -7.71
N ASP A 65 4.79 -3.50 -6.63
CA ASP A 65 3.41 -3.91 -6.45
C ASP A 65 2.62 -2.81 -5.70
N VAL A 66 1.30 -2.93 -5.70
CA VAL A 66 0.40 -2.04 -4.96
C VAL A 66 0.10 -2.63 -3.60
N LEU A 67 0.39 -1.85 -2.56
CA LEU A 67 0.07 -2.16 -1.18
C LEU A 67 -1.08 -1.31 -0.69
N VAL A 68 -1.85 -1.89 0.23
CA VAL A 68 -2.93 -1.23 0.97
C VAL A 68 -2.38 -0.87 2.33
N VAL A 69 -2.49 0.40 2.72
CA VAL A 69 -2.12 0.92 4.03
C VAL A 69 -3.37 1.11 4.87
N PHE A 70 -3.34 0.57 6.08
CA PHE A 70 -4.42 0.67 7.04
C PHE A 70 -4.07 1.63 8.17
N ASP A 71 -5.06 2.33 8.69
CA ASP A 71 -4.93 3.23 9.84
C ASP A 71 -3.67 4.12 9.74
N LYS A 72 -3.50 4.89 8.65
CA LYS A 72 -2.32 5.73 8.35
C LYS A 72 -1.96 6.64 9.52
N LYS A 73 -2.96 7.04 10.32
CA LYS A 73 -2.76 7.78 11.57
C LYS A 73 -1.77 7.10 12.52
N ARG A 74 -1.75 5.77 12.60
CA ARG A 74 -0.80 5.01 13.44
C ARG A 74 0.65 5.13 12.96
N ILE A 75 0.88 5.34 11.66
CA ILE A 75 2.23 5.61 11.15
C ILE A 75 2.72 6.94 11.72
N HIS A 76 1.88 7.99 11.66
CA HIS A 76 2.22 9.31 12.18
C HIS A 76 2.44 9.30 13.70
N GLU A 77 1.60 8.60 14.45
CA GLU A 77 1.65 8.63 15.93
C GLU A 77 2.63 7.63 16.55
N GLN A 78 2.89 6.50 15.89
CA GLN A 78 3.60 5.36 16.49
C GLN A 78 4.72 4.82 15.59
N GLY A 79 4.86 5.30 14.35
CA GLY A 79 5.81 4.76 13.38
C GLY A 79 5.45 3.34 12.90
N VAL A 80 4.21 2.89 13.16
CA VAL A 80 3.77 1.53 12.84
C VAL A 80 3.06 1.52 11.49
N LEU A 81 3.69 0.88 10.49
CA LEU A 81 3.10 0.61 9.18
C LEU A 81 2.33 -0.71 9.20
N ILE A 82 1.01 -0.63 8.99
CA ILE A 82 0.16 -1.79 8.76
C ILE A 82 -0.19 -1.81 7.28
N SER A 83 0.32 -2.80 6.55
CA SER A 83 0.05 -2.92 5.12
C SER A 83 -0.05 -4.37 4.65
N THR A 84 -0.71 -4.56 3.51
CA THR A 84 -0.79 -5.86 2.82
C THR A 84 -0.84 -5.64 1.31
N SER A 85 -0.65 -6.69 0.51
CA SER A 85 -0.82 -6.57 -0.94
C SER A 85 -2.27 -6.31 -1.32
N LEU A 86 -2.48 -5.55 -2.39
CA LEU A 86 -3.80 -5.27 -2.93
C LEU A 86 -4.53 -6.57 -3.31
N ASP A 87 -3.85 -7.54 -3.92
CA ASP A 87 -4.48 -8.79 -4.33
C ASP A 87 -4.99 -9.62 -3.14
N LYS A 88 -4.25 -9.61 -2.02
CA LYS A 88 -4.70 -10.26 -0.78
C LYS A 88 -5.91 -9.53 -0.18
N THR A 89 -5.92 -8.20 -0.24
CA THR A 89 -7.06 -7.37 0.21
C THR A 89 -8.31 -7.68 -0.61
N LEU A 90 -8.19 -7.71 -1.94
CA LEU A 90 -9.31 -8.03 -2.84
C LEU A 90 -9.87 -9.43 -2.55
N LYS A 91 -8.99 -10.42 -2.36
CA LYS A 91 -9.41 -11.77 -2.00
C LYS A 91 -10.17 -11.81 -0.67
N MET A 92 -9.74 -11.04 0.33
CA MET A 92 -10.43 -10.95 1.62
C MET A 92 -11.81 -10.30 1.48
N LEU A 93 -11.91 -9.18 0.76
CA LEU A 93 -13.18 -8.50 0.49
C LEU A 93 -14.16 -9.38 -0.30
N SER A 94 -13.68 -10.16 -1.26
CA SER A 94 -14.52 -11.11 -1.99
C SER A 94 -15.08 -12.19 -1.07
N ASN A 95 -14.32 -12.66 -0.09
CA ASN A 95 -14.77 -13.68 0.86
C ASN A 95 -15.77 -13.14 1.90
N GLU A 96 -15.68 -11.85 2.28
CA GLU A 96 -16.65 -11.21 3.18
C GLU A 96 -18.05 -11.04 2.53
N ASN A 97 -18.15 -11.08 1.20
CA ASN A 97 -19.43 -10.98 0.48
C ASN A 97 -20.22 -12.30 0.38
N TYR A 98 -19.74 -13.39 1.00
CA TYR A 98 -20.37 -14.72 0.99
C TYR A 98 -21.03 -15.12 2.33
N ILE A 99 -21.41 -14.16 3.17
CA ILE A 99 -22.10 -14.40 4.46
C ILE A 99 -23.49 -13.77 4.46
#